data_AF-A0A355SEX0-F1
#
_entry.id   AF-A0A355SEX0-F1
#
_cell.length_a   1.000
_cell.length_b   1.000
_cell.length_c   1.000
_cell.angle_alpha   90.00
_cell.angle_beta   90.00
_cell.angle_gamma   90.00
#
_symmetry.space_group_name_H-M   'P 1'
#
loop_
_entity.id
_entity.type
_entity.pdbx_description
1 polymer ?
#
loop_
_entity_poly.entity_id
_entity_poly.type
_entity_poly.pdbx_seq_one_letter_code
_entity_poly.pdbx_strand_id
1 'polypeptide(L)'
;RTYANEKSFRCFSNGIYLDNIKDYFDQNAEVALSAYNKNKEIINIEKRYFNITHIALCQAQRSTAGFLNMFYNAIEDIPLN
;
A
#
# COMPACT_ATOMS: atom_id res chain seq x y z
N ARG A 1 -19.84 -7.08 -8.36
CA ARG A 1 -18.73 -8.03 -8.13
C ARG A 1 -17.57 -7.38 -7.36
N THR A 2 -17.12 -6.17 -7.70
CA THR A 2 -16.01 -5.45 -7.03
C THR A 2 -16.17 -5.29 -5.51
N TYR A 3 -17.37 -4.98 -5.02
CA TYR A 3 -17.64 -4.81 -3.57
C TYR A 3 -17.61 -6.12 -2.76
N ALA A 4 -17.76 -7.29 -3.38
CA ALA A 4 -17.81 -8.56 -2.65
C ALA A 4 -16.42 -9.00 -2.13
N ASN A 5 -15.34 -8.54 -2.78
CA ASN A 5 -13.96 -8.85 -2.39
C ASN A 5 -13.32 -7.75 -1.53
N GLU A 6 -14.05 -6.69 -1.19
CA GLU A 6 -13.54 -5.53 -0.44
C GLU A 6 -12.93 -5.95 0.90
N LYS A 7 -13.58 -6.87 1.62
CA LYS A 7 -13.06 -7.45 2.86
C LYS A 7 -11.78 -8.27 2.67
N SER A 8 -11.62 -8.95 1.53
CA SER A 8 -10.47 -9.80 1.23
C SER A 8 -9.19 -9.00 0.94
N PHE A 9 -9.30 -7.69 0.73
CA PHE A 9 -8.16 -6.81 0.49
C PHE A 9 -7.78 -5.95 1.70
N ARG A 10 -8.50 -6.07 2.82
CA ARG A 10 -8.19 -5.30 4.03
C ARG A 10 -6.92 -5.81 4.68
N CYS A 11 -6.02 -4.88 5.01
CA CYS A 11 -4.80 -5.17 5.73
C CYS A 11 -4.83 -4.44 7.08
N PHE A 12 -5.00 -5.20 8.17
CA PHE A 12 -5.22 -4.65 9.53
C PHE A 12 -3.95 -4.41 10.34
N SER A 13 -2.79 -4.88 9.86
CA SER A 13 -1.53 -4.84 10.59
C SER A 13 -0.33 -4.64 9.66
N ASN A 14 0.83 -4.36 10.28
CA ASN A 14 2.13 -4.15 9.64
C ASN A 14 2.16 -2.88 8.78
N GLY A 15 1.85 -1.73 9.39
CA GLY A 15 2.10 -0.43 8.76
C GLY A 15 3.55 -0.31 8.29
N ILE A 16 3.77 0.39 7.19
CA ILE A 16 5.09 0.66 6.64
C ILE A 16 5.47 2.06 7.11
N TYR A 17 6.46 2.17 7.98
CA TYR A 17 6.90 3.43 8.57
C TYR A 17 8.28 3.78 8.01
N LEU A 18 8.35 4.89 7.28
CA LEU A 18 9.55 5.40 6.62
C LEU A 18 9.77 6.85 7.05
N ASP A 19 11.03 7.27 6.98
CA ASP A 19 11.48 8.55 7.52
C ASP A 19 11.22 9.74 6.58
N ASN A 20 10.99 9.49 5.29
CA ASN A 20 10.73 10.54 4.33
C ASN A 20 9.64 10.16 3.31
N ILE A 21 8.98 11.19 2.76
CA ILE A 21 7.87 11.01 1.80
C ILE A 21 8.31 10.32 0.49
N LYS A 22 9.57 10.53 0.07
CA LYS A 22 10.09 9.96 -1.18
C LYS A 22 10.17 8.44 -1.10
N ASP A 23 10.59 7.90 0.04
CA ASP A 23 10.70 6.46 0.25
C ASP A 23 9.33 5.77 0.16
N TYR A 24 8.26 6.43 0.61
CA TYR A 24 6.90 5.89 0.41
C TYR A 24 6.54 5.78 -1.07
N PHE A 25 6.90 6.78 -1.90
CA PHE A 25 6.64 6.72 -3.33
C PHE A 25 7.46 5.63 -4.01
N ASP A 26 8.76 5.57 -3.74
CA ASP A 26 9.67 4.61 -4.35
C ASP A 26 9.26 3.17 -3.97
N GLN A 27 9.01 2.90 -2.69
CA GLN A 27 8.62 1.57 -2.24
C GLN A 27 7.26 1.15 -2.81
N ASN A 28 6.29 2.07 -2.91
CA ASN A 28 5.00 1.78 -3.54
C ASN A 28 5.14 1.46 -5.04
N ALA A 29 5.99 2.21 -5.76
CA ALA A 29 6.26 1.97 -7.16
C ALA A 29 6.96 0.62 -7.39
N GLU A 30 7.98 0.31 -6.58
CA GLU A 30 8.70 -0.97 -6.63
C GLU A 30 7.77 -2.16 -6.36
N VAL A 31 6.92 -2.07 -5.34
CA VAL A 31 5.97 -3.14 -5.01
C VAL A 31 4.94 -3.31 -6.12
N ALA A 32 4.42 -2.22 -6.70
CA ALA A 32 3.49 -2.29 -7.82
C ALA A 32 4.12 -2.96 -9.06
N LEU A 33 5.35 -2.58 -9.41
CA LEU A 33 6.10 -3.17 -10.52
C LEU A 33 6.41 -4.66 -10.26
N SER A 34 6.81 -4.99 -9.03
CA SER A 34 7.04 -6.37 -8.59
C SER A 34 5.77 -7.22 -8.69
N ALA A 35 4.63 -6.68 -8.25
CA ALA A 35 3.34 -7.35 -8.33
C ALA A 35 2.94 -7.66 -9.78
N TYR A 36 3.11 -6.69 -10.68
CA TYR A 36 2.88 -6.90 -12.11
C TYR A 36 3.82 -7.97 -12.67
N ASN A 37 5.13 -7.83 -12.48
CA ASN A 37 6.12 -8.74 -13.04
C ASN A 37 5.94 -10.20 -12.58
N LYS A 38 5.52 -10.41 -11.33
CA LYS A 38 5.25 -11.75 -10.78
C LYS A 38 3.97 -12.39 -11.33
N ASN A 39 3.01 -11.60 -11.81
CA ASN A 39 1.68 -12.09 -12.19
C ASN A 39 1.37 -11.93 -13.68
N LYS A 40 2.21 -11.25 -14.47
CA LYS A 40 1.93 -10.93 -15.89
C LYS A 40 1.66 -12.17 -16.76
N GLU A 41 2.33 -13.28 -16.48
CA GLU A 41 2.21 -14.56 -17.20
C GLU A 41 0.97 -15.38 -16.80
N ILE A 42 0.20 -14.95 -15.79
CA ILE A 42 -1.03 -15.64 -15.41
C ILE A 42 -2.10 -15.42 -16.48
N ILE A 43 -2.44 -16.49 -17.21
CA ILE A 43 -3.46 -16.48 -18.28
C ILE A 43 -4.86 -16.17 -17.73
N ASN A 44 -5.21 -16.74 -16.58
CA ASN A 44 -6.50 -16.47 -15.95
C ASN A 44 -6.55 -15.00 -15.47
N ILE A 45 -7.31 -14.20 -16.20
CA ILE A 45 -7.40 -12.76 -15.99
C ILE A 45 -7.95 -12.38 -14.61
N GLU A 46 -8.95 -13.10 -14.10
CA GLU A 46 -9.54 -12.84 -12.79
C GLU A 46 -8.53 -13.09 -11.67
N LYS A 47 -7.81 -14.21 -11.74
CA LYS A 47 -6.73 -14.55 -10.79
C LYS A 47 -5.60 -13.52 -10.86
N ARG A 48 -5.18 -13.12 -12.06
CA ARG A 48 -4.14 -12.10 -12.25
C ARG A 48 -4.56 -10.76 -11.64
N TYR A 49 -5.77 -10.30 -11.92
CA TYR A 49 -6.30 -9.06 -11.34
C TYR A 49 -6.41 -9.15 -9.82
N PHE A 50 -6.94 -10.25 -9.30
CA PHE A 50 -7.08 -10.45 -7.86
C PHE A 50 -5.72 -10.37 -7.15
N ASN A 51 -4.71 -11.08 -7.66
CA ASN A 51 -3.37 -11.11 -7.05
C ASN A 51 -2.71 -9.73 -7.04
N ILE A 52 -2.71 -9.04 -8.18
CA ILE A 52 -2.10 -7.71 -8.30
C ILE A 52 -2.83 -6.71 -7.39
N THR A 53 -4.18 -6.74 -7.43
CA THR A 53 -5.02 -5.84 -6.62
C THR A 53 -4.81 -6.07 -5.13
N HIS A 54 -4.74 -7.33 -4.69
CA HIS A 54 -4.51 -7.65 -3.28
C HIS A 54 -3.18 -7.07 -2.78
N ILE A 55 -2.09 -7.27 -3.54
CA ILE A 55 -0.77 -6.74 -3.18
C ILE A 55 -0.79 -5.21 -3.16
N ALA A 56 -1.31 -4.58 -4.22
CA ALA A 56 -1.33 -3.12 -4.34
C ALA A 56 -2.18 -2.46 -3.24
N LEU A 57 -3.37 -2.98 -2.94
CA LEU A 57 -4.24 -2.41 -1.92
C LEU A 57 -3.69 -2.61 -0.51
N CYS A 58 -3.10 -3.76 -0.21
CA CYS A 58 -2.46 -3.97 1.09
C CYS A 58 -1.23 -3.07 1.28
N GLN A 59 -0.40 -2.92 0.24
CA GLN A 59 0.73 -2.00 0.23
C GLN A 59 0.28 -0.56 0.47
N ALA A 60 -0.77 -0.12 -0.24
CA ALA A 60 -1.33 1.22 -0.09
C ALA A 60 -1.86 1.48 1.32
N GLN A 61 -2.65 0.55 1.89
CA GLN A 61 -3.17 0.68 3.26
C GLN A 61 -2.04 0.79 4.29
N ARG A 62 -1.01 -0.06 4.19
CA ARG A 62 0.12 -0.05 5.13
C ARG A 62 0.98 1.19 5.02
N SER A 63 1.22 1.66 3.80
CA SER A 63 1.99 2.88 3.55
C SER A 63 1.23 4.12 4.01
N THR A 64 -0.09 4.18 3.77
CA THR A 64 -0.93 5.26 4.28
C THR A 64 -0.93 5.30 5.81
N ALA A 65 -0.96 4.15 6.49
CA ALA A 65 -0.88 4.11 7.94
C ALA A 65 0.42 4.75 8.48
N GLY A 66 1.57 4.43 7.89
CA GLY A 66 2.84 5.04 8.30
C GLY A 66 2.97 6.50 7.87
N PHE A 67 2.46 6.87 6.68
CA PHE A 67 2.44 8.25 6.23
C PHE A 67 1.60 9.15 7.15
N LEU A 68 0.43 8.66 7.59
CA LEU A 68 -0.40 9.37 8.57
C LEU A 68 0.30 9.51 9.92
N ASN A 69 1.04 8.50 10.36
CA ASN A 69 1.86 8.57 11.57
C ASN A 69 2.98 9.61 11.45
N MET A 70 3.71 9.62 10.31
CA MET A 70 4.75 10.61 10.03
C MET A 70 4.16 12.03 10.02
N PHE A 71 3.00 12.22 9.39
CA PHE A 71 2.30 13.49 9.36
C PHE A 71 1.88 13.95 10.77
N TYR A 72 1.32 13.04 11.58
CA TYR A 72 0.93 13.34 12.95
C TYR A 72 2.12 13.81 13.79
N ASN A 73 3.23 13.07 13.74
CA ASN A 73 4.45 13.45 14.46
C ASN A 73 5.00 14.81 13.99
N ALA A 74 4.98 15.07 12.68
CA ALA A 74 5.42 16.35 12.14
C ALA A 74 4.57 17.54 12.60
N ILE A 75 3.30 17.33 12.96
CA ILE A 75 2.44 18.37 13.54
C ILE A 75 2.75 18.57 15.03
N GLU A 76 2.89 17.49 15.79
CA GLU A 76 3.20 17.55 17.23
C GLU A 76 4.53 18.26 17.51
N ASP A 77 5.50 18.13 16.60
CA ASP A 77 6.80 18.81 16.69
C ASP A 77 6.74 20.32 16.38
N ILE A 78 5.59 20.85 15.94
CA ILE A 78 5.41 22.29 15.70
C ILE A 78 5.17 22.98 17.05
N PRO A 79 6.07 23.86 17.51
CA PRO A 79 5.86 24.57 18.77
C PRO A 79 4.60 25.45 18.69
N LEU A 80 3.76 25.35 19.72
CA LEU A 80 2.60 26.23 19.89
C LEU A 80 3.10 27.61 20.31
N ASN A 81 2.94 28.58 19.41
CA ASN A 81 3.24 29.99 19.65
C ASN A 81 2.28 30.60 20.68
#